data_AF-Q1AXI9-F1
#
_entry.id   AF-Q1AXI9-F1
#
_cell.length_a   1.000
_cell.length_b   1.000
_cell.length_c   1.000
_cell.angle_alpha   90.00
_cell.angle_beta   90.00
_cell.angle_gamma   90.00
#
_symmetry.space_group_name_H-M   'P 1'
#
loop_
_entity.id
_entity.type
_entity.pdbx_description
1 polymer ?
#
loop_
_entity_poly.entity_id
_entity_poly.type
_entity_poly.pdbx_seq_one_letter_code
_entity_poly.pdbx_strand_id
1 'polypeptide(L)'
;MRFEELSGRDLEALRQEITEYYQTYFAELRSRLADHELAIPSGAVPGHLKGFRRVVTVLGSDGVMITHWPNPWGDEFEFHLSPEKPVAKLVAEECAGERVLDYPPGADFGVREMTEPLRLVMDGREVWRAPWTRLEVSSRLDAWRDLERARRAAREDLVRYAGLSGEGL
;
A
#
# COMPACT_ATOMS: atom_id res chain seq x y z
N MET A 1 -11.37 -14.43 -7.09
CA MET A 1 -12.09 -13.73 -8.17
C MET A 1 -11.02 -13.14 -9.07
N ARG A 2 -10.97 -13.58 -10.32
CA ARG A 2 -10.00 -13.15 -11.34
C ARG A 2 -10.58 -12.03 -12.19
N PHE A 3 -9.75 -11.26 -12.89
CA PHE A 3 -10.23 -10.16 -13.73
C PHE A 3 -11.32 -10.58 -14.71
N GLU A 4 -11.11 -11.70 -15.40
CA GLU A 4 -12.03 -12.23 -16.42
C GLU A 4 -13.41 -12.61 -15.85
N GLU A 5 -13.54 -12.74 -14.54
CA GLU A 5 -14.77 -13.09 -13.83
C GLU A 5 -15.56 -11.85 -13.36
N LEU A 6 -15.00 -10.65 -13.50
CA LEU A 6 -15.57 -9.40 -12.99
C LEU A 6 -16.49 -8.74 -14.02
N SER A 7 -17.73 -8.45 -13.61
CA SER A 7 -18.60 -7.55 -14.35
C SER A 7 -18.21 -6.09 -14.12
N GLY A 8 -18.73 -5.17 -14.95
CA GLY A 8 -18.56 -3.73 -14.73
C GLY A 8 -19.07 -3.27 -13.34
N ARG A 9 -20.09 -3.94 -12.79
CA ARG A 9 -20.59 -3.66 -11.44
C ARG A 9 -19.59 -4.11 -10.37
N ASP A 10 -18.95 -5.26 -10.57
CA ASP A 10 -17.94 -5.78 -9.64
C ASP A 10 -16.70 -4.88 -9.63
N LEU A 11 -16.30 -4.36 -10.80
CA LEU A 11 -15.20 -3.40 -10.92
C LEU A 11 -15.49 -2.10 -10.17
N GLU A 12 -16.71 -1.56 -10.33
CA GLU A 12 -17.11 -0.33 -9.64
C GLU A 12 -17.21 -0.54 -8.12
N ALA A 13 -17.74 -1.68 -7.68
CA ALA A 13 -17.77 -2.05 -6.27
C ALA A 13 -16.35 -2.16 -5.69
N LEU A 14 -15.44 -2.86 -6.39
CA LEU A 14 -14.05 -2.99 -5.96
C LEU A 14 -13.34 -1.64 -5.86
N ARG A 15 -13.54 -0.76 -6.85
CA ARG A 15 -13.02 0.62 -6.83
C ARG A 15 -13.50 1.37 -5.59
N GLN A 16 -14.79 1.28 -5.28
CA GLN A 16 -15.38 1.93 -4.12
C GLN A 16 -14.84 1.33 -2.81
N GLU A 17 -14.82 0.00 -2.68
CA GLU A 17 -14.31 -0.70 -1.49
C GLU A 17 -12.85 -0.31 -1.18
N ILE A 18 -11.96 -0.30 -2.18
CA ILE A 18 -10.55 0.10 -2.00
C ILE A 18 -10.44 1.58 -1.62
N THR A 19 -11.23 2.44 -2.27
CA THR A 19 -11.25 3.88 -1.96
C THR A 19 -11.68 4.13 -0.52
N GLU A 20 -12.79 3.55 -0.09
CA GLU A 20 -13.33 3.69 1.26
C GLU A 20 -12.37 3.12 2.32
N TYR A 21 -11.73 1.99 2.03
CA TYR A 21 -10.71 1.41 2.90
C TYR A 21 -9.58 2.39 3.17
N TYR A 22 -8.95 2.95 2.13
CA TYR A 22 -7.81 3.84 2.33
C TYR A 22 -8.20 5.23 2.84
N GLN A 23 -9.39 5.74 2.48
CA GLN A 23 -9.95 6.92 3.14
C GLN A 23 -10.09 6.70 4.65
N THR A 24 -10.63 5.55 5.05
CA THR A 24 -10.78 5.17 6.46
C THR A 24 -9.42 5.03 7.15
N TYR A 25 -8.48 4.34 6.51
CA TYR A 25 -7.11 4.17 6.98
C TYR A 25 -6.43 5.53 7.25
N PHE A 26 -6.43 6.45 6.28
CA PHE A 26 -5.75 7.73 6.44
C PHE A 26 -6.49 8.67 7.41
N ALA A 27 -7.81 8.61 7.47
CA ALA A 27 -8.58 9.34 8.47
C ALA A 27 -8.23 8.88 9.90
N GLU A 28 -8.17 7.57 10.13
CA GLU A 28 -7.74 7.02 11.42
C GLU A 28 -6.28 7.40 11.72
N LEU A 29 -5.37 7.26 10.76
CA LEU A 29 -3.95 7.60 10.92
C LEU A 29 -3.79 9.07 11.35
N ARG A 30 -4.46 10.00 10.67
CA ARG A 30 -4.42 11.44 11.02
C ARG A 30 -5.08 11.72 12.36
N SER A 31 -6.22 11.09 12.65
CA SER A 31 -6.88 11.23 13.95
C SER A 31 -5.96 10.82 15.09
N ARG A 32 -5.22 9.71 14.92
CA ARG A 32 -4.29 9.19 15.92
C ARG A 32 -3.03 10.04 16.05
N LEU A 33 -2.53 10.62 14.95
CA LEU A 33 -1.41 11.56 15.01
C LEU A 33 -1.76 12.89 15.67
N ALA A 34 -3.02 13.32 15.58
CA ALA A 34 -3.53 14.50 16.29
C ALA A 34 -3.86 14.19 17.77
N ASP A 35 -4.04 12.92 18.11
CA ASP A 35 -4.31 12.44 19.45
C ASP A 35 -3.03 12.41 20.28
N HIS A 36 -2.89 13.42 21.16
CA HIS A 36 -1.73 13.56 22.03
C HIS A 36 -1.64 12.46 23.11
N GLU A 37 -2.67 11.62 23.29
CA GLU A 37 -2.67 10.54 24.28
C GLU A 37 -1.74 9.37 23.91
N LEU A 38 -1.44 9.17 22.61
CA LEU A 38 -0.55 8.10 22.16
C LEU A 38 0.93 8.36 22.48
N ALA A 39 1.28 9.55 22.99
CA ALA A 39 2.64 9.96 23.35
C ALA A 39 3.71 9.70 22.26
N ILE A 40 3.31 9.62 20.99
CA ILE A 40 4.25 9.39 19.88
C ILE A 40 5.02 10.69 19.65
N PRO A 41 6.35 10.72 19.83
CA PRO A 41 7.13 11.91 19.51
C PRO A 41 6.90 12.26 18.05
N SER A 42 6.56 13.51 17.76
CA SER A 42 6.32 13.94 16.36
C SER A 42 7.50 13.56 15.46
N GLY A 43 8.75 13.65 15.94
CA GLY A 43 9.94 13.23 15.18
C GLY A 43 10.06 11.73 14.88
N ALA A 44 9.37 10.86 15.62
CA ALA A 44 9.45 9.40 15.47
C ALA A 44 8.66 8.87 14.27
N VAL A 45 7.59 9.57 13.87
CA VAL A 45 6.75 9.14 12.74
C VAL A 45 7.39 9.61 11.41
N PRO A 46 7.61 8.72 10.44
CA PRO A 46 8.12 9.10 9.13
C PRO A 46 7.22 10.13 8.41
N GLY A 47 7.82 11.02 7.63
CA GLY A 47 7.07 12.03 6.86
C GLY A 47 6.01 11.43 5.93
N HIS A 48 6.29 10.24 5.37
CA HIS A 48 5.36 9.48 4.54
C HIS A 48 4.17 8.86 5.31
N LEU A 49 4.03 9.09 6.61
CA LEU A 49 2.80 8.77 7.36
C LEU A 49 2.03 10.05 7.78
N LYS A 50 2.67 11.23 7.72
CA LYS A 50 2.08 12.49 8.19
C LYS A 50 1.36 13.31 7.12
N GLY A 51 1.69 13.11 5.84
CA GLY A 51 1.10 13.88 4.73
C GLY A 51 -0.09 13.17 4.08
N PHE A 52 -0.62 13.78 3.02
CA PHE A 52 -1.61 13.16 2.15
C PHE A 52 -0.99 12.18 1.14
N ARG A 53 -1.80 11.26 0.62
CA ARG A 53 -1.35 10.22 -0.31
C ARG A 53 -2.11 10.22 -1.61
N ARG A 54 -1.38 10.00 -2.68
CA ARG A 54 -1.94 9.52 -3.95
C ARG A 54 -1.84 7.99 -3.95
N VAL A 55 -2.98 7.32 -3.90
CA VAL A 55 -3.10 5.86 -3.93
C VAL A 55 -3.49 5.44 -5.34
N VAL A 56 -2.59 4.72 -6.00
CA VAL A 56 -2.81 4.22 -7.36
C VAL A 56 -3.05 2.72 -7.28
N THR A 57 -4.27 2.31 -7.61
CA THR A 57 -4.66 0.91 -7.72
C THR A 57 -4.62 0.50 -9.19
N VAL A 58 -3.95 -0.60 -9.48
CA VAL A 58 -3.95 -1.24 -10.80
C VAL A 58 -4.46 -2.66 -10.65
N LEU A 59 -5.60 -2.95 -11.27
CA LEU A 59 -6.14 -4.30 -11.37
C LEU A 59 -5.50 -5.01 -12.57
N GLY A 60 -4.66 -6.00 -12.27
CA GLY A 60 -4.05 -6.90 -13.25
C GLY A 60 -4.93 -8.11 -13.54
N SER A 61 -4.39 -9.08 -14.27
CA SER A 61 -5.10 -10.30 -14.67
C SER A 61 -5.40 -11.24 -13.50
N ASP A 62 -4.54 -11.26 -12.48
CA ASP A 62 -4.54 -12.23 -11.37
C ASP A 62 -4.65 -11.59 -9.97
N GLY A 63 -4.87 -10.27 -9.90
CA GLY A 63 -4.97 -9.55 -8.64
C GLY A 63 -4.81 -8.05 -8.81
N VAL A 64 -4.61 -7.34 -7.70
CA VAL A 64 -4.34 -5.90 -7.70
C VAL A 64 -2.95 -5.59 -7.16
N MET A 65 -2.39 -4.50 -7.68
CA MET A 65 -1.25 -3.80 -7.10
C MET A 65 -1.71 -2.42 -6.67
N ILE A 66 -1.31 -1.99 -5.47
CA ILE A 66 -1.65 -0.69 -4.90
C ILE A 66 -0.37 -0.01 -4.47
N THR A 67 -0.10 1.18 -5.02
CA THR A 67 1.07 1.98 -4.66
C THR A 67 0.64 3.28 -3.99
N HIS A 68 1.39 3.65 -2.95
CA HIS A 68 1.16 4.87 -2.18
C HIS A 68 2.26 5.87 -2.48
N TRP A 69 1.87 7.07 -2.87
CA TRP A 69 2.79 8.13 -3.24
C TRP A 69 2.59 9.33 -2.32
N PRO A 70 3.67 10.07 -1.97
CA PRO A 70 3.50 11.37 -1.33
C PRO A 70 2.67 12.30 -2.22
N ASN A 71 1.68 12.97 -1.63
CA ASN A 71 0.91 14.01 -2.32
C ASN A 71 0.82 15.26 -1.42
N PRO A 72 1.31 16.44 -1.87
CA PRO A 72 1.24 17.66 -1.07
C PRO A 72 -0.16 18.31 -1.07
N TRP A 73 -1.07 17.94 -1.98
CA TRP A 73 -2.33 18.67 -2.20
C TRP A 73 -3.56 18.06 -1.54
N GLY A 74 -3.55 16.76 -1.24
CA GLY A 74 -4.72 16.06 -0.71
C GLY A 74 -4.63 14.56 -0.95
N ASP A 75 -5.54 13.79 -0.34
CA ASP A 75 -5.64 12.37 -0.65
C ASP A 75 -6.29 12.21 -2.03
N GLU A 76 -5.69 11.38 -2.88
CA GLU A 76 -6.15 11.09 -4.24
C GLU A 76 -6.18 9.57 -4.44
N PHE A 77 -7.24 9.08 -5.09
CA PHE A 77 -7.47 7.66 -5.30
C PHE A 77 -7.69 7.41 -6.78
N GLU A 78 -6.80 6.64 -7.39
CA GLU A 78 -6.87 6.26 -8.79
C GLU A 78 -7.08 4.76 -8.93
N PHE A 79 -7.82 4.37 -9.95
CA PHE A 79 -8.11 2.99 -10.26
C PHE A 79 -7.95 2.75 -11.76
N HIS A 80 -7.01 1.88 -12.10
CA HIS A 80 -6.63 1.56 -13.46
C HIS A 80 -6.78 0.06 -13.73
N LEU A 81 -6.96 -0.29 -15.01
CA LEU A 81 -7.06 -1.67 -15.46
C LEU A 81 -5.84 -1.99 -16.34
N SER A 82 -5.22 -3.15 -16.11
CA SER A 82 -4.19 -3.73 -16.98
C SER A 82 -4.43 -5.24 -17.09
N PRO A 83 -5.56 -5.65 -17.70
CA PRO A 83 -6.03 -7.04 -17.69
C PRO A 83 -5.09 -8.02 -18.42
N GLU A 84 -4.15 -7.51 -19.21
CA GLU A 84 -3.13 -8.27 -19.92
C GLU A 84 -1.86 -8.54 -19.10
N LYS A 85 -1.73 -7.93 -17.91
CA LYS A 85 -0.53 -8.07 -17.07
C LYS A 85 -0.83 -8.75 -15.73
N PRO A 86 -0.07 -9.79 -15.34
CA PRO A 86 -0.12 -10.29 -13.98
C PRO A 86 0.50 -9.27 -13.02
N VAL A 87 0.09 -9.31 -11.75
CA VAL A 87 0.58 -8.43 -10.68
C VAL A 87 2.11 -8.49 -10.55
N ALA A 88 2.73 -9.65 -10.71
CA ALA A 88 4.20 -9.78 -10.70
C ALA A 88 4.88 -8.85 -11.73
N LYS A 89 4.29 -8.69 -12.91
CA LYS A 89 4.82 -7.80 -13.96
C LYS A 89 4.60 -6.33 -13.61
N LEU A 90 3.43 -5.99 -13.06
CA LEU A 90 3.14 -4.63 -12.57
C LEU A 90 4.14 -4.22 -11.47
N VAL A 91 4.43 -5.11 -10.52
CA VAL A 91 5.42 -4.85 -9.47
C VAL A 91 6.81 -4.68 -10.04
N ALA A 92 7.21 -5.49 -11.02
CA ALA A 92 8.50 -5.32 -11.68
C ALA A 92 8.60 -3.94 -12.34
N GLU A 93 7.55 -3.45 -13.01
CA GLU A 93 7.51 -2.12 -13.60
C GLU A 93 7.67 -1.01 -12.53
N GLU A 94 6.92 -1.09 -11.42
CA GLU A 94 7.02 -0.15 -10.28
C GLU A 94 8.35 -0.21 -9.51
N CYS A 95 9.10 -1.30 -9.69
CA CYS A 95 10.38 -1.55 -9.03
C CYS A 95 11.56 -1.50 -10.00
N ALA A 96 11.41 -0.93 -11.20
CA ALA A 96 12.46 -0.85 -12.22
C ALA A 96 13.10 -2.21 -12.59
N GLY A 97 12.35 -3.31 -12.46
CA GLY A 97 12.81 -4.68 -12.70
C GLY A 97 13.56 -5.33 -11.53
N GLU A 98 13.89 -4.57 -10.48
CA GLU A 98 14.70 -5.03 -9.34
C GLU A 98 13.92 -5.94 -8.38
N ARG A 99 12.58 -5.96 -8.48
CA ARG A 99 11.71 -6.83 -7.70
C ARG A 99 10.85 -7.68 -8.60
N VAL A 100 10.96 -8.99 -8.44
CA VAL A 100 10.06 -9.97 -9.05
C VAL A 100 9.34 -10.70 -7.94
N LEU A 101 8.00 -10.64 -7.95
CA LEU A 101 7.20 -11.51 -7.11
C LEU A 101 7.17 -12.89 -7.76
N ASP A 102 7.69 -13.88 -7.05
CA ASP A 102 7.59 -15.27 -7.50
C ASP A 102 6.34 -15.91 -6.90
N TYR A 103 5.44 -16.35 -7.78
CA TYR A 103 4.29 -17.18 -7.47
C TYR A 103 3.82 -17.94 -8.72
N PRO A 104 3.29 -19.16 -8.58
CA PRO A 104 2.77 -19.91 -9.72
C PRO A 104 1.59 -19.19 -10.38
N PRO A 105 1.44 -19.25 -11.72
CA PRO A 105 0.29 -18.67 -12.40
C PRO A 105 -1.05 -19.11 -11.79
N GLY A 106 -1.89 -18.13 -11.44
CA GLY A 106 -3.21 -18.37 -10.86
C GLY A 106 -3.22 -18.81 -9.39
N ALA A 107 -2.07 -18.78 -8.70
CA ALA A 107 -1.98 -19.06 -7.27
C ALA A 107 -2.68 -17.97 -6.44
N ASP A 108 -3.29 -18.37 -5.32
CA ASP A 108 -3.68 -17.44 -4.27
C ASP A 108 -2.43 -17.10 -3.43
N PHE A 109 -1.90 -15.90 -3.62
CA PHE A 109 -0.72 -15.41 -2.90
C PHE A 109 -1.08 -14.51 -1.71
N GLY A 110 -2.37 -14.44 -1.35
CA GLY A 110 -2.87 -13.64 -0.24
C GLY A 110 -2.67 -12.15 -0.45
N VAL A 111 -2.49 -11.42 0.66
CA VAL A 111 -2.09 -10.00 0.67
C VAL A 111 -0.61 -9.95 1.04
N ARG A 112 0.19 -9.20 0.30
CA ARG A 112 1.61 -8.94 0.62
C ARG A 112 1.88 -7.45 0.56
N GLU A 113 2.76 -6.99 1.42
CA GLU A 113 3.08 -5.57 1.57
C GLU A 113 4.60 -5.35 1.57
N MET A 114 5.01 -4.23 0.97
CA MET A 114 6.32 -3.61 1.09
C MET A 114 6.13 -2.25 1.75
N THR A 115 6.45 -2.17 3.04
CA THR A 115 6.30 -0.98 3.90
C THR A 115 7.41 0.05 3.70
N GLU A 116 8.45 -0.30 2.93
CA GLU A 116 9.55 0.60 2.60
C GLU A 116 9.80 0.62 1.09
N PRO A 117 10.12 1.80 0.52
CA PRO A 117 10.55 1.92 -0.87
C PRO A 117 11.74 1.00 -1.15
N LEU A 118 11.71 0.32 -2.30
CA LEU A 118 12.87 -0.42 -2.78
C LEU A 118 14.05 0.55 -3.01
N ARG A 119 15.25 0.14 -2.59
CA ARG A 119 16.48 0.93 -2.74
C ARG A 119 17.50 0.09 -3.49
N LEU A 120 18.14 0.69 -4.49
CA LEU A 120 19.29 0.11 -5.15
C LEU A 120 20.54 0.76 -4.59
N VAL A 121 21.42 -0.06 -4.01
CA VAL A 121 22.69 0.38 -3.43
C VAL A 121 23.84 -0.23 -4.22
N MET A 122 24.71 0.61 -4.76
CA MET A 122 25.95 0.20 -5.44
C MET A 122 27.14 0.87 -4.74
N ASP A 123 28.18 0.08 -4.43
CA ASP A 123 29.38 0.55 -3.72
C ASP A 123 29.08 1.36 -2.45
N GLY A 124 28.06 0.93 -1.69
CA GLY A 124 27.65 1.59 -0.44
C GLY A 124 26.88 2.90 -0.62
N ARG A 125 26.49 3.27 -1.84
CA ARG A 125 25.70 4.46 -2.15
C ARG A 125 24.34 4.09 -2.73
N GLU A 126 23.28 4.72 -2.23
CA GLU A 126 21.96 4.63 -2.85
C GLU A 126 21.99 5.35 -4.20
N VAL A 127 21.86 4.59 -5.29
CA VAL A 127 21.88 5.11 -6.66
C VAL A 127 20.47 5.27 -7.23
N TRP A 128 19.49 4.59 -6.64
CA TRP A 128 18.09 4.70 -7.00
C TRP A 128 17.20 4.29 -5.84
N ARG A 129 16.01 4.89 -5.78
CA ARG A 129 14.95 4.55 -4.83
C ARG A 129 13.61 4.59 -5.53
N ALA A 130 12.76 3.62 -5.22
CA ALA A 130 11.38 3.63 -5.66
C ALA A 130 10.66 4.89 -5.16
N PRO A 131 9.90 5.57 -6.03
CA PRO A 131 9.26 6.83 -5.66
C PRO A 131 7.99 6.65 -4.80
N TRP A 132 7.41 5.45 -4.75
CA TRP A 132 6.32 5.09 -3.84
C TRP A 132 6.84 4.85 -2.41
N THR A 133 5.98 5.06 -1.41
CA THR A 133 6.32 4.88 0.02
C THR A 133 5.80 3.57 0.61
N ARG A 134 4.79 2.98 -0.03
CA ARG A 134 4.24 1.66 0.29
C ARG A 134 3.73 1.01 -1.00
N LEU A 135 3.93 -0.29 -1.12
CA LEU A 135 3.40 -1.11 -2.21
C LEU A 135 2.69 -2.32 -1.61
N GLU A 136 1.45 -2.54 -2.01
CA GLU A 136 0.64 -3.69 -1.62
C GLU A 136 0.24 -4.48 -2.86
N VAL A 137 0.16 -5.80 -2.72
CA VAL A 137 -0.37 -6.68 -3.75
C VAL A 137 -1.34 -7.68 -3.13
N SER A 138 -2.38 -8.05 -3.90
CA SER A 138 -3.30 -9.09 -3.45
C SER A 138 -3.90 -9.87 -4.61
N SER A 139 -3.96 -11.20 -4.46
CA SER A 139 -4.84 -12.09 -5.23
C SER A 139 -6.28 -12.10 -4.68
N ARG A 140 -6.48 -11.55 -3.47
CA ARG A 140 -7.77 -11.50 -2.76
C ARG A 140 -8.39 -10.11 -2.89
N LEU A 141 -9.37 -9.97 -3.78
CA LEU A 141 -10.03 -8.69 -4.09
C LEU A 141 -10.97 -8.21 -2.99
N ASP A 142 -11.43 -9.11 -2.12
CA ASP A 142 -12.29 -8.82 -0.97
C ASP A 142 -11.53 -8.24 0.25
N ALA A 143 -10.20 -8.15 0.16
CA ALA A 143 -9.33 -7.72 1.25
C ALA A 143 -9.66 -6.30 1.78
N TRP A 144 -10.28 -5.43 0.97
CA TRP A 144 -10.57 -4.04 1.31
C TRP A 144 -11.99 -3.78 1.81
N ARG A 145 -12.83 -4.82 1.96
CA ARG A 145 -14.20 -4.66 2.45
C ARG A 145 -14.32 -4.33 3.94
N ASP A 146 -13.32 -4.73 4.72
CA ASP A 146 -13.34 -4.56 6.18
C ASP A 146 -12.73 -3.20 6.58
N LEU A 147 -13.58 -2.23 6.90
CA LEU A 147 -13.15 -0.91 7.35
C LEU A 147 -12.57 -0.91 8.77
N GLU A 148 -12.94 -1.87 9.62
CA GLU A 148 -12.32 -2.02 10.94
C GLU A 148 -10.89 -2.56 10.81
N ARG A 149 -10.63 -3.40 9.81
CA ARG A 149 -9.26 -3.75 9.42
C ARG A 149 -8.48 -2.51 8.99
N ALA A 150 -9.07 -1.59 8.22
CA ALA A 150 -8.39 -0.34 7.84
C ALA A 150 -7.97 0.48 9.06
N ARG A 151 -8.88 0.66 10.04
CA ARG A 151 -8.57 1.36 11.29
C ARG A 151 -7.48 0.66 12.11
N ARG A 152 -7.57 -0.66 12.23
CA ARG A 152 -6.57 -1.46 12.95
C ARG A 152 -5.19 -1.35 12.28
N ALA A 153 -5.12 -1.45 10.96
CA ALA A 153 -3.86 -1.30 10.23
C ALA A 153 -3.22 0.08 10.46
N ALA A 154 -4.01 1.16 10.45
CA ALA A 154 -3.52 2.50 10.75
C ALA A 154 -2.93 2.61 12.17
N ARG A 155 -3.57 1.96 13.16
CA ARG A 155 -3.07 1.92 14.53
C ARG A 155 -1.78 1.09 14.63
N GLU A 156 -1.75 -0.08 14.01
CA GLU A 156 -0.58 -0.97 14.01
C GLU A 156 0.65 -0.30 13.38
N ASP A 157 0.47 0.46 12.29
CA ASP A 157 1.57 1.21 11.67
C ASP A 157 2.11 2.29 12.59
N LEU A 158 1.27 2.92 13.43
CA LEU A 158 1.70 3.88 14.44
C LEU A 158 2.35 3.22 15.65
N VAL A 159 1.93 2.01 16.05
CA VAL A 159 2.50 1.27 17.18
C VAL A 159 4.00 1.02 16.98
N ARG A 160 4.45 0.81 15.75
CA ARG A 160 5.88 0.68 15.40
C ARG A 160 6.72 1.89 15.86
N TYR A 161 6.08 3.04 16.03
CA TYR A 161 6.71 4.30 16.44
C TYR A 161 6.29 4.75 17.85
N ALA A 162 5.24 4.16 18.42
CA ALA A 162 4.75 4.44 19.78
C ALA A 162 5.63 3.80 20.87
N GLY A 163 6.56 2.92 20.50
CA GLY A 163 7.51 2.31 21.42
C GLY A 163 8.81 1.90 20.74
N LEU A 164 9.80 2.80 20.73
CA LEU A 164 11.20 2.39 20.90
C LEU A 164 11.31 1.62 22.23
N SER A 165 10.85 0.36 22.26
CA SER A 165 11.51 -0.68 23.04
C SER A 165 12.90 -0.82 22.44
N GLY A 166 13.92 -0.81 23.31
CA GLY A 166 15.34 -0.91 22.96
C GLY A 166 15.66 -2.00 21.94
N GLU A 167 16.82 -2.00 21.32
CA GLU A 167 18.11 -1.90 22.00
C GLU A 167 19.14 -1.30 21.04
N GLY A 168 20.38 -1.10 21.53
CA GLY A 168 21.50 -1.21 20.61
C GLY A 168 21.33 -2.51 19.81
N LEU A 169 21.19 -2.36 18.50
CA LEU A 169 21.58 -3.29 17.45
C LEU A 169 21.96 -2.44 16.24
#